data_AF-Q0U9D1-F1
#
_entry.id   AF-Q0U9D1-F1
#
_cell.length_a   1.000
_cell.length_b   1.000
_cell.length_c   1.000
_cell.angle_alpha   90.00
_cell.angle_beta   90.00
_cell.angle_gamma   90.00
#
_symmetry.space_group_name_H-M   'P 1'
#
loop_
_entity.id
_entity.type
_entity.pdbx_description
1 polymer ?
#
loop_
_entity_poly.entity_id
_entity_poly.type
_entity_poly.pdbx_seq_one_letter_code
_entity_poly.pdbx_strand_id
1 'polypeptide(L)'
;MVDELAPPRKSVELEDPGAKELEEASSDEHFSDASEGHASRNEATSPIPITRVERVDDAPAHGEVPGTDAYKKRTQDAVPDEVEIVPEGSRSRSTSRVSVSDRPLTPGGTAVPKTIVEKIDPDQPSYGDVPGTHAHQLRLADAAPDIIVKAPEPPRKSQGT
;
A
#
# COMPACT_ATOMS: atom_id res chain seq x y z
N MET A 1 18.00 34.15 -36.69
CA MET A 1 17.81 34.49 -35.27
C MET A 1 17.75 33.15 -34.54
N VAL A 2 18.86 32.77 -33.91
CA VAL A 2 19.01 31.49 -33.22
C VAL A 2 18.70 31.74 -31.74
N ASP A 3 17.60 31.18 -31.27
CA ASP A 3 17.16 31.29 -29.88
C ASP A 3 17.72 30.06 -29.15
N GLU A 4 18.84 30.27 -28.46
CA GLU A 4 19.61 29.22 -27.81
C GLU A 4 19.14 29.09 -26.35
N LEU A 5 18.40 28.02 -26.05
CA LEU A 5 17.97 27.67 -24.69
C LEU A 5 19.18 27.20 -23.88
N ALA A 6 19.94 28.14 -23.33
CA ALA A 6 21.03 27.83 -22.41
C ALA A 6 20.48 27.31 -21.06
N PRO A 7 21.12 26.30 -20.45
CA PRO A 7 20.71 25.81 -19.14
C PRO A 7 20.90 26.89 -18.06
N PRO A 8 20.03 26.91 -17.03
CA PRO A 8 20.12 27.89 -15.96
C PRO A 8 21.44 27.75 -15.19
N ARG A 9 21.98 28.90 -14.76
CA ARG A 9 23.22 28.98 -14.00
C ARG A 9 23.02 28.35 -12.62
N LYS A 10 23.87 27.39 -12.27
CA LYS A 10 23.91 26.80 -10.91
C LYS A 10 24.52 27.81 -9.93
N SER A 11 23.71 28.68 -9.33
CA SER A 11 24.16 29.43 -8.15
C SER A 11 22.98 30.09 -7.43
N VAL A 12 22.18 29.27 -6.74
CA VAL A 12 21.70 29.59 -5.39
C VAL A 12 21.69 28.24 -4.69
N GLU A 13 22.72 27.95 -3.92
CA GLU A 13 22.61 26.93 -2.87
C GLU A 13 21.58 27.49 -1.90
N LEU A 14 20.32 27.09 -2.09
CA LEU A 14 19.28 27.34 -1.12
C LEU A 14 19.68 26.50 0.08
N GLU A 15 20.37 27.11 1.05
CA GLU A 15 20.67 26.48 2.33
C GLU A 15 19.33 26.08 2.93
N ASP A 16 19.04 24.78 2.88
CA ASP A 16 17.89 24.19 3.55
C ASP A 16 18.09 24.44 5.05
N PRO A 17 17.25 25.26 5.70
CA PRO A 17 17.30 25.41 7.14
C PRO A 17 16.79 24.11 7.72
N GLY A 18 17.71 23.14 7.82
CA GLY A 18 17.43 21.75 8.18
C GLY A 18 16.51 21.64 9.38
N ALA A 19 15.76 20.54 9.42
CA ALA A 19 14.79 20.23 10.44
C ALA A 19 15.30 20.60 11.84
N LYS A 20 14.61 21.56 12.50
CA LYS A 20 14.92 21.96 13.87
C LYS A 20 14.91 20.71 14.74
N GLU A 21 16.01 20.47 15.45
CA GLU A 21 16.05 19.46 16.51
C GLU A 21 14.92 19.77 17.49
N LEU A 22 13.96 18.85 17.58
CA LEU A 22 12.85 18.92 18.52
C LEU A 22 13.40 18.60 19.91
N GLU A 23 14.12 19.56 20.49
CA GLU A 23 14.40 19.53 21.92
C GLU A 23 13.08 19.72 22.68
N GLU A 24 12.75 18.69 23.45
CA GLU A 24 11.83 18.70 24.59
C GLU A 24 10.33 18.88 24.29
N ALA A 25 9.72 17.87 23.67
CA ALA A 25 8.31 17.58 23.87
C ALA A 25 8.10 16.11 24.26
N SER A 26 8.00 15.88 25.57
CA SER A 26 7.38 14.72 26.23
C SER A 26 7.94 13.33 25.90
N SER A 27 9.01 12.96 26.60
CA SER A 27 9.55 11.59 26.65
C SER A 27 8.74 10.62 27.55
N ASP A 28 7.52 10.98 27.99
CA ASP A 28 6.77 10.22 29.01
C ASP A 28 5.37 9.74 28.56
N GLU A 29 5.02 9.87 27.28
CA GLU A 29 3.84 9.22 26.73
C GLU A 29 4.18 7.81 26.23
N HIS A 30 4.40 6.90 27.17
CA HIS A 30 4.50 5.48 26.89
C HIS A 30 3.13 4.91 26.50
N PHE A 31 2.82 4.93 25.20
CA PHE A 31 1.71 4.16 24.62
C PHE A 31 2.05 2.65 24.59
N SER A 32 2.15 2.03 25.77
CA SER A 32 2.44 0.59 25.92
C SER A 32 1.17 -0.29 25.88
N ASP A 33 0.04 0.24 25.41
CA ASP A 33 -1.22 -0.51 25.22
C ASP A 33 -1.17 -1.42 23.99
N ALA A 34 -0.47 -0.99 22.93
CA ALA A 34 -0.39 -1.74 21.71
C ALA A 34 0.48 -2.98 21.94
N SER A 35 -0.16 -4.07 22.34
CA SER A 35 0.30 -5.42 22.07
C SER A 35 0.54 -5.49 20.56
N GLU A 36 1.78 -5.24 20.15
CA GLU A 36 2.32 -5.71 18.89
C GLU A 36 2.15 -7.22 18.95
N GLY A 37 0.97 -7.68 18.49
CA GLY A 37 0.54 -9.04 18.69
C GLY A 37 1.72 -9.93 18.41
N HIS A 38 2.09 -10.76 19.39
CA HIS A 38 3.12 -11.77 19.22
C HIS A 38 2.57 -12.76 18.20
N ALA A 39 2.56 -12.35 16.94
CA ALA A 39 2.54 -13.22 15.81
C ALA A 39 3.78 -14.06 16.05
N SER A 40 3.55 -15.30 16.45
CA SER A 40 4.52 -16.34 16.23
C SER A 40 5.12 -16.05 14.85
N ARG A 41 6.44 -16.01 14.78
CA ARG A 41 7.23 -15.88 13.55
C ARG A 41 7.04 -17.14 12.69
N ASN A 42 5.80 -17.62 12.59
CA ASN A 42 5.32 -18.59 11.67
C ASN A 42 5.55 -17.95 10.31
N GLU A 43 6.62 -18.42 9.68
CA GLU A 43 6.74 -18.54 8.22
C GLU A 43 6.13 -17.32 7.51
N ALA A 44 6.94 -16.31 7.23
CA ALA A 44 6.53 -15.30 6.25
C ALA A 44 6.10 -16.05 4.98
N THR A 45 4.79 -16.25 4.81
CA THR A 45 4.20 -17.01 3.71
C THR A 45 4.26 -16.23 2.40
N SER A 46 4.79 -15.00 2.45
CA SER A 46 5.11 -14.21 1.27
C SER A 46 6.25 -14.88 0.50
N PRO A 47 6.07 -15.14 -0.81
CA PRO A 47 7.14 -15.61 -1.67
C PRO A 47 8.37 -14.70 -1.57
N ILE A 48 9.57 -15.30 -1.64
CA ILE A 48 10.82 -14.54 -1.69
C ILE A 48 10.81 -13.66 -2.95
N PRO A 49 11.03 -12.34 -2.85
CA PRO A 49 11.15 -11.48 -4.02
C PRO A 49 12.31 -11.93 -4.89
N ILE A 50 12.07 -12.07 -6.20
CA ILE A 50 13.08 -12.45 -7.19
C ILE A 50 13.45 -11.26 -8.07
N THR A 51 14.71 -11.20 -8.47
CA THR A 51 15.27 -10.20 -9.37
C THR A 51 15.50 -10.81 -10.75
N ARG A 52 14.95 -10.15 -11.78
CA ARG A 52 15.02 -10.63 -13.15
C ARG A 52 15.48 -9.50 -14.08
N VAL A 53 16.44 -9.81 -14.93
CA VAL A 53 16.95 -8.90 -15.96
C VAL A 53 16.49 -9.39 -17.33
N GLU A 54 15.81 -8.52 -18.07
CA GLU A 54 15.43 -8.76 -19.47
C GLU A 54 16.46 -8.07 -20.38
N ARG A 55 17.14 -8.84 -21.23
CA ARG A 55 18.09 -8.34 -22.21
C ARG A 55 17.41 -8.14 -23.56
N VAL A 56 17.80 -7.11 -24.28
CA VAL A 56 17.27 -6.82 -25.63
C VAL A 56 17.96 -7.66 -26.70
N ASP A 57 19.22 -8.04 -26.45
CA ASP A 57 20.02 -8.87 -27.35
C ASP A 57 20.96 -9.84 -26.60
N ASP A 58 21.53 -10.77 -27.38
CA ASP A 58 22.52 -11.75 -26.93
C ASP A 58 23.97 -11.23 -26.98
N ALA A 59 24.18 -9.97 -27.38
CA ALA A 59 25.51 -9.42 -27.57
C ALA A 59 26.17 -9.10 -26.23
N PRO A 60 27.44 -9.50 -25.99
CA PRO A 60 28.10 -9.21 -24.72
C PRO A 60 28.30 -7.70 -24.56
N ALA A 61 27.82 -7.16 -23.44
CA ALA A 61 28.02 -5.75 -23.10
C ALA A 61 29.46 -5.50 -22.61
N HIS A 62 29.90 -4.25 -22.59
CA HIS A 62 31.26 -3.87 -22.15
C HIS A 62 31.63 -4.40 -20.75
N GLY A 63 30.64 -4.53 -19.85
CA GLY A 63 30.81 -5.10 -18.51
C GLY A 63 30.78 -6.63 -18.44
N GLU A 64 30.53 -7.33 -19.54
CA GLU A 64 30.50 -8.81 -19.60
C GLU A 64 31.75 -9.37 -20.29
N VAL A 65 32.53 -8.52 -20.97
CA VAL A 65 33.78 -8.90 -21.63
C VAL A 65 34.93 -8.96 -20.61
N PRO A 66 35.59 -10.12 -20.43
CA PRO A 66 36.73 -10.24 -19.52
C PRO A 66 37.86 -9.26 -19.87
N GLY A 67 38.48 -8.68 -18.84
CA GLY A 67 39.62 -7.77 -18.98
C GLY A 67 39.26 -6.28 -19.05
N THR A 68 37.99 -5.92 -19.19
CA THR A 68 37.54 -4.52 -19.07
C THR A 68 37.45 -4.09 -17.60
N ASP A 69 37.55 -2.78 -17.35
CA ASP A 69 37.37 -2.26 -15.98
C ASP A 69 35.91 -2.35 -15.53
N ALA A 70 34.96 -2.29 -16.46
CA ALA A 70 33.55 -2.53 -16.18
C ALA A 70 33.29 -3.98 -15.73
N TYR A 71 33.96 -4.96 -16.34
CA TYR A 71 33.87 -6.36 -15.92
C TYR A 71 34.37 -6.58 -14.50
N LYS A 72 35.51 -5.98 -14.13
CA LYS A 72 36.05 -6.07 -12.76
C LYS A 72 35.10 -5.49 -11.71
N LYS A 73 34.45 -4.37 -12.02
CA LYS A 73 33.44 -3.78 -11.13
C LYS A 73 32.21 -4.70 -11.03
N ARG A 74 31.71 -5.20 -12.17
CA ARG A 74 30.53 -6.06 -12.22
C ARG A 74 30.73 -7.42 -11.54
N THR A 75 31.95 -7.94 -11.47
CA THR A 75 32.23 -9.16 -10.68
C THR A 75 32.02 -8.98 -9.18
N GLN A 76 31.92 -7.74 -8.69
CA GLN A 76 31.58 -7.43 -7.29
C GLN A 76 30.07 -7.20 -7.08
N ASP A 77 29.31 -7.02 -8.17
CA ASP A 77 27.86 -6.81 -8.10
C ASP A 77 27.15 -8.14 -7.82
N ALA A 78 25.95 -8.05 -7.23
CA ALA A 78 25.09 -9.21 -7.05
C ALA A 78 24.57 -9.75 -8.40
N VAL A 79 24.50 -11.08 -8.53
CA VAL A 79 23.97 -11.75 -9.72
C VAL A 79 22.44 -11.82 -9.60
N PRO A 80 21.67 -11.42 -10.64
CA PRO A 80 20.23 -11.56 -10.63
C PRO A 80 19.82 -13.03 -10.64
N ASP A 81 18.64 -13.33 -10.10
CA ASP A 81 18.12 -14.71 -10.05
C ASP A 81 17.84 -15.25 -11.46
N GLU A 82 17.35 -14.38 -12.35
CA GLU A 82 17.00 -14.75 -13.72
C GLU A 82 17.47 -13.73 -14.76
N VAL A 83 17.92 -14.25 -15.90
CA VAL A 83 18.24 -13.45 -17.09
C VAL A 83 17.51 -14.05 -18.28
N GLU A 84 16.64 -13.28 -18.94
CA GLU A 84 15.94 -13.68 -20.17
C GLU A 84 16.30 -12.70 -21.30
N ILE A 85 16.56 -13.19 -22.51
CA ILE A 85 16.67 -12.32 -23.69
C ILE A 85 15.29 -12.23 -24.33
N VAL A 86 14.78 -11.00 -24.42
CA VAL A 86 13.47 -10.64 -24.95
C VAL A 86 13.67 -10.06 -26.35
N PRO A 87 13.30 -10.78 -27.42
CA PRO A 87 13.46 -10.31 -28.79
C PRO A 87 12.70 -9.01 -29.05
N GLU A 88 13.23 -8.15 -29.92
CA GLU A 88 12.53 -6.93 -30.32
C GLU A 88 11.12 -7.22 -30.86
N GLY A 89 10.14 -6.43 -30.40
CA GLY A 89 8.73 -6.59 -30.75
C GLY A 89 7.95 -7.57 -29.88
N SER A 90 8.62 -8.32 -28.99
CA SER A 90 7.93 -9.10 -27.96
C SER A 90 7.65 -8.25 -26.71
N ARG A 91 6.55 -8.55 -26.02
CA ARG A 91 6.15 -7.80 -24.81
C ARG A 91 6.91 -8.35 -23.61
N SER A 92 7.57 -7.46 -22.85
CA SER A 92 8.16 -7.76 -21.54
C SER A 92 7.15 -8.42 -20.60
N ARG A 93 7.60 -9.38 -19.81
CA ARG A 93 6.75 -10.09 -18.84
C ARG A 93 6.63 -9.25 -17.57
N SER A 94 5.93 -8.13 -17.67
CA SER A 94 5.72 -7.15 -16.59
C SER A 94 4.79 -7.64 -15.46
N THR A 95 4.26 -8.86 -15.53
CA THR A 95 3.34 -9.35 -14.50
C THR A 95 4.14 -10.05 -13.40
N SER A 96 4.05 -9.51 -12.18
CA SER A 96 4.45 -10.23 -10.97
C SER A 96 3.97 -11.68 -11.06
N ARG A 97 4.87 -12.64 -10.79
CA ARG A 97 4.51 -14.08 -10.75
C ARG A 97 3.58 -14.43 -9.60
N VAL A 98 3.34 -13.49 -8.68
CA VAL A 98 2.26 -13.61 -7.71
C VAL A 98 0.97 -13.68 -8.52
N SER A 99 0.37 -14.87 -8.56
CA SER A 99 -0.93 -15.03 -9.20
C SER A 99 -1.91 -14.05 -8.56
N VAL A 100 -2.93 -13.60 -9.30
CA VAL A 100 -3.96 -12.72 -8.70
C VAL A 100 -4.55 -13.37 -7.44
N SER A 101 -4.59 -14.70 -7.40
CA SER A 101 -5.01 -15.50 -6.25
C SER A 101 -4.06 -15.44 -5.05
N ASP A 102 -2.75 -15.28 -5.28
CA ASP A 102 -1.72 -15.19 -4.23
C ASP A 102 -1.49 -13.75 -3.76
N ARG A 103 -2.09 -12.76 -4.43
CA ARG A 103 -2.05 -11.38 -3.96
C ARG A 103 -2.93 -11.28 -2.72
N PRO A 104 -2.38 -10.94 -1.55
CA PRO A 104 -3.20 -10.80 -0.37
C PRO A 104 -4.20 -9.64 -0.59
N LEU A 105 -5.47 -9.89 -0.26
CA LEU A 105 -6.58 -8.92 -0.45
C LEU A 105 -6.34 -7.60 0.30
N THR A 106 -5.49 -7.65 1.33
CA THR A 106 -5.02 -6.52 2.13
C THR A 106 -3.52 -6.69 2.41
N PRO A 107 -2.76 -5.62 2.69
CA PRO A 107 -1.34 -5.72 3.05
C PRO A 107 -1.01 -6.69 4.22
N GLY A 108 -2.01 -7.06 5.03
CA GLY A 108 -1.86 -8.01 6.14
C GLY A 108 -2.39 -9.42 5.88
N GLY A 109 -2.84 -9.75 4.66
CA GLY A 109 -3.33 -11.10 4.33
C GLY A 109 -4.65 -11.50 4.99
N THR A 110 -5.29 -10.59 5.73
CA THR A 110 -6.59 -10.82 6.38
C THR A 110 -7.73 -10.33 5.48
N ALA A 111 -8.89 -10.97 5.59
CA ALA A 111 -10.11 -10.48 4.94
C ALA A 111 -10.45 -9.07 5.45
N VAL A 112 -10.92 -8.20 4.55
CA VAL A 112 -11.39 -6.87 4.93
C VAL A 112 -12.54 -7.01 5.94
N PRO A 113 -12.43 -6.41 7.15
CA PRO A 113 -13.52 -6.41 8.11
C PRO A 113 -14.76 -5.76 7.53
N LYS A 114 -15.94 -6.35 7.78
CA LYS A 114 -17.23 -5.80 7.35
C LYS A 114 -17.92 -5.08 8.49
N THR A 115 -18.52 -3.94 8.17
CA THR A 115 -19.35 -3.16 9.07
C THR A 115 -20.81 -3.61 8.96
N ILE A 116 -21.44 -3.87 10.11
CA ILE A 116 -22.82 -4.34 10.20
C ILE A 116 -23.62 -3.37 11.07
N VAL A 117 -24.74 -2.89 10.55
CA VAL A 117 -25.67 -2.01 11.27
C VAL A 117 -27.01 -2.71 11.45
N GLU A 118 -27.47 -2.81 12.68
CA GLU A 118 -28.81 -3.31 12.99
C GLU A 118 -29.82 -2.16 13.04
N LYS A 119 -30.93 -2.30 12.31
CA LYS A 119 -32.06 -1.36 12.28
C LYS A 119 -33.32 -2.04 12.79
N ILE A 120 -34.12 -1.34 13.58
CA ILE A 120 -35.43 -1.84 14.06
C ILE A 120 -36.37 -2.06 12.86
N ASP A 121 -36.50 -1.03 12.02
CA ASP A 121 -37.28 -1.09 10.77
C ASP A 121 -36.38 -0.65 9.60
N PRO A 122 -35.80 -1.59 8.84
CA PRO A 122 -34.90 -1.26 7.73
C PRO A 122 -35.61 -0.58 6.55
N ASP A 123 -36.92 -0.79 6.41
CA ASP A 123 -37.75 -0.21 5.35
C ASP A 123 -38.12 1.25 5.60
N GLN A 124 -37.93 1.75 6.83
CA GLN A 124 -38.18 3.14 7.18
C GLN A 124 -36.87 3.93 7.29
N PRO A 125 -36.78 5.13 6.68
CA PRO A 125 -35.57 5.94 6.80
C PRO A 125 -35.38 6.41 8.25
N SER A 126 -34.18 6.22 8.78
CA SER A 126 -33.81 6.76 10.09
C SER A 126 -33.59 8.27 10.02
N TYR A 127 -33.59 8.95 11.16
CA TYR A 127 -33.33 10.40 11.23
C TYR A 127 -32.05 10.83 10.48
N GLY A 128 -31.00 10.00 10.46
CA GLY A 128 -29.76 10.25 9.72
C GLY A 128 -29.78 9.92 8.22
N ASP A 129 -30.83 9.26 7.72
CA ASP A 129 -30.97 8.89 6.30
C ASP A 129 -31.73 9.97 5.51
N VAL A 130 -32.47 10.84 6.19
CA VAL A 130 -33.32 11.86 5.58
C VAL A 130 -32.50 13.13 5.27
N PRO A 131 -32.42 13.57 4.00
CA PRO A 131 -31.73 14.79 3.65
C PRO A 131 -32.27 16.02 4.39
N GLY A 132 -31.37 16.89 4.84
CA GLY A 132 -31.71 18.14 5.54
C GLY A 132 -31.88 18.01 7.06
N THR A 133 -31.79 16.80 7.63
CA THR A 133 -31.72 16.64 9.09
C THR A 133 -30.31 16.93 9.60
N HIS A 134 -30.20 17.30 10.89
CA HIS A 134 -28.90 17.52 11.53
C HIS A 134 -28.06 16.22 11.57
N ALA A 135 -28.70 15.08 11.84
CA ALA A 135 -28.01 13.79 11.86
C ALA A 135 -27.50 13.37 10.48
N HIS A 136 -28.23 13.70 9.41
CA HIS A 136 -27.78 13.43 8.05
C HIS A 136 -26.53 14.24 7.70
N GLN A 137 -26.51 15.53 8.05
CA GLN A 137 -25.33 16.39 7.83
C GLN A 137 -24.09 15.88 8.56
N LEU A 138 -24.21 15.42 9.81
CA LEU A 138 -23.09 14.84 10.56
C LEU A 138 -22.55 13.56 9.91
N ARG A 139 -23.43 12.76 9.29
CA ARG A 139 -23.07 11.48 8.65
C ARG A 139 -22.54 11.61 7.22
N LEU A 140 -22.51 12.80 6.62
CA LEU A 140 -22.01 12.97 5.25
C LEU A 140 -20.53 12.58 5.08
N ALA A 141 -19.75 12.64 6.17
CA ALA A 141 -18.35 12.22 6.18
C ALA A 141 -18.16 10.74 6.59
N ASP A 142 -19.22 10.08 7.07
CA ASP A 142 -19.15 8.69 7.53
C ASP A 142 -19.21 7.72 6.34
N ALA A 143 -18.53 6.57 6.48
CA ALA A 143 -18.64 5.50 5.49
C ALA A 143 -20.00 4.79 5.58
N ALA A 144 -20.54 4.39 4.43
CA ALA A 144 -21.74 3.55 4.38
C ALA A 144 -21.44 2.14 4.89
N PRO A 145 -22.34 1.52 5.69
CA PRO A 145 -22.13 0.17 6.19
C PRO A 145 -22.26 -0.88 5.07
N ASP A 146 -21.58 -2.01 5.22
CA ASP A 146 -21.61 -3.10 4.24
C ASP A 146 -22.92 -3.90 4.29
N ILE A 147 -23.47 -4.10 5.50
CA ILE A 147 -24.65 -4.93 5.74
C ILE A 147 -25.59 -4.21 6.72
N ILE A 148 -26.88 -4.16 6.38
CA ILE A 148 -27.93 -3.67 7.26
C ILE A 148 -28.85 -4.85 7.61
N VAL A 149 -29.05 -5.11 8.90
CA VAL A 149 -29.85 -6.25 9.40
C VAL A 149 -31.05 -5.74 10.20
N LYS A 150 -32.17 -6.47 10.18
CA LYS A 150 -33.33 -6.15 11.02
C LYS A 150 -33.09 -6.65 12.45
N ALA A 151 -33.25 -5.77 13.44
CA ALA A 151 -33.14 -6.12 14.85
C ALA A 151 -34.30 -7.04 15.29
N PRO A 152 -34.09 -7.97 16.24
CA PRO A 152 -35.15 -8.84 16.76
C PRO A 152 -36.22 -8.05 17.50
N GLU A 153 -37.48 -8.49 17.42
CA GLU A 153 -38.58 -7.86 18.15
C GLU A 153 -38.38 -8.00 19.68
N PRO A 154 -38.57 -6.92 20.46
CA PRO A 154 -38.48 -7.01 21.92
C PRO A 154 -39.62 -7.88 22.48
N PRO A 155 -39.38 -8.60 23.58
CA PRO A 155 -40.41 -9.43 24.19
C PRO A 155 -41.59 -8.58 24.65
N ARG A 156 -42.80 -8.95 24.22
CA ARG A 156 -44.04 -8.28 24.64
C ARG A 156 -44.23 -8.51 26.14
N LYS A 157 -44.17 -7.43 26.94
CA LYS A 157 -44.55 -7.50 28.36
C LYS A 157 -46.04 -7.81 28.42
N SER A 158 -46.39 -8.99 28.94
CA SER A 158 -47.77 -9.32 29.28
C SER A 158 -48.22 -8.34 30.37
N GLN A 159 -49.08 -7.39 30.01
CA GLN A 159 -49.80 -6.57 30.99
C GLN A 159 -50.76 -7.51 31.71
N GLY A 160 -50.38 -7.93 32.92
CA GLY A 160 -51.23 -8.72 33.80
C GLY A 160 -52.42 -7.88 34.24
N THR A 161 -53.63 -8.36 33.92
CA THR A 161 -54.90 -7.94 34.50
C THR A 161 -55.12 -8.56 35.86
#